data_AF-A0A925R6F4-F1
#
_entry.id   AF-A0A925R6F4-F1
#
_cell.length_a   1.000
_cell.length_b   1.000
_cell.length_c   1.000
_cell.angle_alpha   90.00
_cell.angle_beta   90.00
_cell.angle_gamma   90.00
#
_symmetry.space_group_name_H-M   'P 1'
#
loop_
_entity.id
_entity.type
_entity.pdbx_description
1 polymer ?
#
loop_
_entity_poly.entity_id
_entity_poly.type
_entity_poly.pdbx_seq_one_letter_code
_entity_poly.pdbx_strand_id
1 'polypeptide(L)'
;MKNKEIDVSERSEQYYQESQIGDFRFLIMDSFLSFENDMSFWKNFVMKSYFNLKYLSVKEAVNFGLDPSNVTIEKYPVVVTPIVHSPLIRE
;
A
#
# COMPACT_ATOMS: atom_id res chain seq x y z
N MET A 1 43.18 -5.40 -21.97
CA MET A 1 41.96 -6.22 -22.04
C MET A 1 40.96 -5.54 -21.12
N LYS A 2 39.99 -4.82 -21.70
CA LYS A 2 39.06 -3.94 -20.97
C LYS A 2 37.77 -4.74 -20.74
N ASN A 3 37.62 -5.29 -19.54
CA ASN A 3 36.37 -5.94 -19.16
C ASN A 3 35.31 -4.87 -18.97
N LYS A 4 34.31 -4.93 -19.84
CA LYS A 4 33.18 -4.03 -19.96
C LYS A 4 32.01 -4.64 -19.19
N GLU A 5 32.22 -4.89 -17.90
CA GLU A 5 31.16 -5.33 -17.01
C GLU A 5 30.35 -4.09 -16.64
N ILE A 6 29.14 -4.03 -17.18
CA ILE A 6 28.17 -2.99 -16.87
C ILE A 6 27.45 -3.50 -15.63
N ASP A 7 27.75 -2.91 -14.49
CA ASP A 7 27.03 -3.19 -13.26
C ASP A 7 25.61 -2.61 -13.39
N VAL A 8 24.61 -3.50 -13.42
CA VAL A 8 23.21 -3.14 -13.72
C VAL A 8 22.55 -2.42 -12.51
N SER A 9 23.25 -2.34 -11.37
CA SER A 9 22.76 -1.65 -10.18
C SER A 9 22.81 -0.12 -10.26
N GLU A 10 23.74 0.46 -11.02
CA GLU A 10 23.93 1.93 -11.04
C GLU A 10 22.92 2.65 -11.96
N ARG A 11 22.37 1.93 -12.95
CA ARG A 11 21.47 2.49 -13.96
C ARG A 11 20.06 2.78 -13.47
N SER A 12 19.59 2.08 -12.43
CA SER A 12 18.32 2.40 -11.79
C SER A 12 18.44 3.66 -10.95
N GLU A 13 19.55 3.87 -10.25
CA GLU A 13 19.78 5.06 -9.41
C GLU A 13 20.05 6.32 -10.23
N GLN A 14 20.81 6.24 -11.33
CA GLN A 14 21.14 7.41 -12.15
C GLN A 14 19.96 8.00 -12.92
N TYR A 15 18.92 7.21 -13.23
CA TYR A 15 17.72 7.74 -13.88
C TYR A 15 16.88 8.63 -12.93
N TYR A 16 17.06 8.50 -11.61
CA TYR A 16 16.44 9.38 -10.63
C TYR A 16 17.18 10.72 -10.45
N GLN A 17 18.47 10.80 -10.82
CA GLN A 17 19.28 12.00 -10.58
C GLN A 17 19.35 12.94 -11.80
N GLU A 18 19.22 12.42 -13.02
CA GLU A 18 19.40 13.22 -14.25
C GLU A 18 18.09 13.68 -14.93
N SER A 19 16.93 13.22 -14.46
CA SER A 19 15.67 13.83 -14.86
C SER A 19 15.48 15.11 -14.04
N GLN A 20 15.25 16.25 -14.72
CA GLN A 20 14.70 17.46 -14.08
C GLN A 20 13.68 17.02 -13.04
N ILE A 21 13.95 17.33 -11.76
CA ILE A 21 13.16 17.00 -10.56
C ILE A 21 11.70 16.74 -10.96
N GLY A 22 11.40 15.46 -11.16
CA GLY A 22 10.12 15.04 -11.69
C GLY A 22 9.02 15.40 -10.70
N ASP A 23 7.83 15.67 -11.24
CA ASP A 23 6.63 15.91 -10.45
C ASP A 23 6.23 14.59 -9.75
N PHE A 24 6.95 14.23 -8.68
CA PHE A 24 6.74 12.97 -7.96
C PHE A 24 5.37 13.02 -7.29
N ARG A 25 4.48 12.13 -7.72
CA ARG A 25 3.17 11.95 -7.10
C ARG A 25 3.15 10.68 -6.27
N PHE A 26 2.81 10.82 -5.00
CA PHE A 26 2.64 9.74 -4.06
C PHE A 26 1.20 9.24 -4.10
N LEU A 27 1.03 7.93 -4.35
CA LEU A 27 -0.24 7.26 -4.21
C LEU A 27 -0.31 6.59 -2.84
N ILE A 28 -1.23 7.06 -1.99
CA ILE A 28 -1.46 6.51 -0.66
C ILE A 28 -2.73 5.67 -0.69
N MET A 29 -2.59 4.40 -0.35
CA MET A 29 -3.69 3.44 -0.34
C MET A 29 -4.36 3.43 1.03
N ASP A 30 -5.56 4.02 1.12
CA ASP A 30 -6.34 4.02 2.35
C ASP A 30 -7.36 2.86 2.35
N SER A 31 -7.13 1.91 3.24
CA SER A 31 -8.02 0.77 3.44
C SER A 31 -9.30 1.17 4.17
N PHE A 32 -10.45 0.68 3.70
CA PHE A 32 -11.72 0.77 4.41
C PHE A 32 -12.39 -0.60 4.58
N LEU A 33 -13.19 -0.76 5.64
CA LEU A 33 -13.92 -2.00 5.86
C LEU A 33 -15.06 -2.15 4.84
N SER A 34 -15.05 -3.21 4.03
CA SER A 34 -16.15 -3.48 3.10
C SER A 34 -17.45 -3.81 3.85
N PHE A 35 -18.59 -3.31 3.34
CA PHE A 35 -19.93 -3.56 3.90
C PHE A 35 -20.38 -5.01 3.73
N GLU A 36 -19.88 -5.72 2.72
CA GLU A 36 -20.30 -7.07 2.35
C GLU A 36 -19.56 -8.18 3.10
N ASN A 37 -18.85 -7.85 4.18
CA ASN A 37 -18.11 -8.83 4.95
C ASN A 37 -19.05 -9.68 5.83
N ASP A 38 -19.17 -10.97 5.52
CA ASP A 38 -19.85 -11.95 6.38
C ASP A 38 -18.95 -12.32 7.57
N MET A 39 -19.13 -11.61 8.68
CA MET A 39 -18.34 -11.78 9.91
C MET A 39 -19.25 -11.96 11.13
N SER A 40 -18.85 -12.87 12.03
CA SER A 40 -19.49 -13.00 13.34
C SER A 40 -19.52 -11.66 14.09
N PHE A 41 -20.59 -11.42 14.87
CA PHE A 41 -20.88 -10.15 15.52
C PHE A 41 -19.68 -9.55 16.28
N TRP A 42 -18.97 -10.37 17.06
CA TRP A 42 -17.79 -9.93 17.81
C TRP A 42 -16.64 -9.45 16.91
N LYS A 43 -16.37 -10.18 15.82
CA LYS A 43 -15.34 -9.81 14.85
C LYS A 43 -15.71 -8.50 14.16
N ASN A 44 -16.97 -8.32 13.79
CA ASN A 44 -17.47 -7.07 13.22
C ASN A 44 -17.30 -5.88 14.20
N PHE A 45 -17.61 -6.07 15.48
CA PHE A 45 -17.43 -5.04 16.51
C PHE A 45 -15.97 -4.62 16.67
N VAL A 46 -15.05 -5.59 16.76
CA VAL A 46 -13.61 -5.32 16.86
C VAL A 46 -13.09 -4.61 15.61
N MET A 47 -13.45 -5.10 14.41
CA MET A 47 -13.02 -4.48 13.15
C MET A 47 -13.55 -3.05 13.01
N LYS A 48 -14.82 -2.82 13.29
CA LYS A 48 -15.40 -1.47 13.31
C LYS A 48 -14.66 -0.57 14.30
N SER A 49 -14.38 -1.04 15.50
CA SER A 49 -13.64 -0.26 16.51
C SER A 49 -12.23 0.12 16.01
N TYR A 50 -11.52 -0.83 15.39
CA TYR A 50 -10.20 -0.58 14.78
C TYR A 50 -10.26 0.50 13.69
N PHE A 51 -11.21 0.40 12.74
CA PHE A 51 -11.33 1.40 11.67
C PHE A 51 -11.80 2.77 12.17
N ASN A 52 -12.60 2.84 13.23
CA ASN A 52 -12.94 4.11 13.89
C ASN A 52 -11.69 4.76 14.52
N LEU A 53 -10.86 3.98 15.21
CA LEU A 53 -9.59 4.47 15.76
C LEU A 53 -8.63 4.89 14.64
N LYS A 54 -8.53 4.12 13.55
CA LYS A 54 -7.73 4.48 12.37
C LYS A 54 -8.18 5.81 11.78
N TYR A 55 -9.49 6.05 11.67
CA TYR A 55 -10.05 7.30 11.15
C TYR A 55 -9.73 8.51 12.03
N LEU A 56 -9.70 8.33 13.36
CA LEU A 56 -9.29 9.36 14.32
C LEU A 56 -7.77 9.58 14.37
N SER A 57 -6.99 8.63 13.84
CA SER A 57 -5.53 8.71 13.79
C SER A 57 -5.04 9.75 12.78
N VAL A 58 -3.75 10.07 12.87
CA VAL A 58 -3.07 10.96 11.92
C VAL A 58 -3.07 10.34 10.53
N LYS A 59 -3.45 11.13 9.51
CA LYS A 59 -3.42 10.69 8.11
C LYS A 59 -1.99 10.33 7.71
N GLU A 60 -1.85 9.21 7.01
CA GLU A 60 -0.57 8.68 6.53
C GLU A 60 0.23 9.73 5.73
N ALA A 61 -0.44 10.51 4.86
CA ALA A 61 0.17 11.62 4.12
C ALA A 61 0.90 12.63 5.00
N VAL A 62 0.29 12.98 6.13
CA VAL A 62 0.84 13.94 7.11
C VAL A 62 1.98 13.29 7.89
N ASN A 63 1.81 12.03 8.28
CA ASN A 63 2.83 11.28 9.01
C ASN A 63 4.13 11.09 8.19
N PHE A 64 4.02 11.00 6.86
CA PHE A 64 5.16 10.92 5.94
C PHE A 64 5.75 12.30 5.59
N GLY A 65 5.14 13.40 6.02
CA GLY A 65 5.63 14.76 5.72
C GLY A 65 5.51 15.14 4.25
N LEU A 66 4.56 14.56 3.52
CA LEU A 66 4.36 14.81 2.10
C LEU A 66 3.56 16.08 1.86
N ASP A 67 3.93 16.83 0.82
CA ASP A 67 3.16 17.99 0.37
C ASP A 67 1.81 17.51 -0.22
N PRO A 68 0.65 18.04 0.24
CA PRO A 68 -0.66 17.69 -0.30
C PRO A 68 -0.82 17.84 -1.81
N SER A 69 -0.05 18.74 -2.45
CA SER A 69 -0.06 18.94 -3.91
C SER A 69 0.45 17.73 -4.70
N ASN A 70 1.30 16.92 -4.05
CA ASN A 70 1.97 15.78 -4.64
C ASN A 70 1.39 14.44 -4.16
N VAL A 71 0.26 14.45 -3.45
CA VAL A 71 -0.34 13.24 -2.87
C VAL A 71 -1.72 12.98 -3.47
N THR A 72 -1.94 11.73 -3.86
CA THR A 72 -3.26 11.20 -4.23
C THR A 72 -3.62 10.06 -3.29
N ILE A 73 -4.83 10.10 -2.75
CA ILE A 73 -5.33 9.05 -1.85
C ILE A 73 -6.32 8.19 -2.62
N GLU A 74 -6.07 6.90 -2.67
CA GLU A 74 -6.94 5.91 -3.29
C GLU A 74 -7.50 4.98 -2.22
N LYS A 75 -8.82 4.76 -2.23
CA LYS A 75 -9.51 3.93 -1.24
C LYS A 75 -9.76 2.55 -1.78
N TYR A 76 -9.42 1.52 -1.01
CA TYR A 76 -9.68 0.14 -1.39
C TYR A 76 -10.44 -0.64 -0.29
N PRO A 77 -11.39 -1.50 -0.68
CA PRO A 77 -12.17 -2.30 0.26
C PRO A 77 -11.33 -3.44 0.83
N VAL A 78 -11.33 -3.59 2.15
CA VAL A 78 -10.80 -4.78 2.82
C VAL A 78 -11.93 -5.79 2.97
N VAL A 79 -11.73 -6.95 2.33
CA VAL A 79 -12.60 -8.12 2.42
C VAL A 79 -11.95 -9.15 3.34
N VAL A 80 -12.70 -9.59 4.34
CA VAL A 80 -12.23 -10.51 5.39
C VAL A 80 -12.94 -11.86 5.24
N THR A 81 -12.64 -12.56 4.16
CA THR A 81 -13.10 -13.94 3.94
C THR A 81 -12.18 -14.94 4.62
N PRO A 82 -12.71 -16.03 5.20
CA PRO A 82 -11.87 -17.13 5.66
C PRO A 82 -11.12 -17.73 4.45
N ILE A 83 -9.80 -17.87 4.57
CA ILE A 83 -9.00 -18.50 3.52
C ILE A 83 -9.25 -20.01 3.61
N VAL A 84 -10.01 -20.54 2.66
CA VAL A 84 -10.15 -21.99 2.48
C VAL A 84 -8.99 -22.46 1.62
N HIS A 85 -7.91 -22.91 2.25
CA HIS A 85 -6.84 -23.58 1.52
C HIS A 85 -7.36 -24.95 1.06
N SER A 86 -7.51 -25.11 -0.26
CA SER A 86 -7.67 -26.45 -0.82
C SER A 86 -6.39 -27.25 -0.57
N PRO A 87 -6.47 -28.53 -0.17
CA PRO A 87 -5.29 -29.37 -0.07
C PRO A 87 -4.58 -29.43 -1.42
N LEU A 88 -3.25 -29.27 -1.41
CA LEU A 88 -2.43 -29.41 -2.61
C LEU A 88 -2.41 -30.89 -3.00
N ILE A 89 -2.90 -31.20 -4.20
CA ILE A 89 -2.77 -32.52 -4.80
C ILE A 89 -1.42 -32.54 -5.52
N ARG A 90 -0.54 -33.49 -5.18
CA ARG A 90 0.65 -33.77 -5.99
C ARG A 90 0.23 -34.65 -7.16
N GLU A 91 0.55 -34.20 -8.38
CA GLU A 91 0.62 -35.07 -9.56
C GLU A 91 1.98 -35.76 -9.64
#